data_AF-A0A6P1BIA4-F1
#
_entry.id   AF-A0A6P1BIA4-F1
#
_cell.length_a   1.000
_cell.length_b   1.000
_cell.length_c   1.000
_cell.angle_alpha   90.00
_cell.angle_beta   90.00
_cell.angle_gamma   90.00
#
_symmetry.space_group_name_H-M   'P 1'
#
loop_
_entity.id
_entity.type
_entity.pdbx_description
1 polymer ?
#
loop_
_entity_poly.entity_id
_entity_poly.type
_entity_poly.pdbx_seq_one_letter_code
_entity_poly.pdbx_strand_id
1 'polypeptide(L)'
;MKFGTLSVVILGLTVLSGAAASAASPARCRAEVLRSEELPYAPIGSWLHKSTVRITYPDGQTVDSTFARSAPWQATLRRGDRFRFDCERLRDAWPIAPQ
;
A
#
# COMPACT_ATOMS: atom_id res chain seq x y z
N MET A 1 8.50 -70.32 -25.59
CA MET A 1 9.47 -69.60 -24.73
C MET A 1 9.49 -68.16 -25.26
N LYS A 2 8.77 -67.17 -24.68
CA LYS A 2 9.08 -66.32 -23.49
C LYS A 2 10.52 -65.76 -23.59
N PHE A 3 10.87 -64.47 -23.57
CA PHE A 3 10.33 -63.10 -23.37
C PHE A 3 11.34 -62.16 -24.09
N GLY A 4 11.20 -60.86 -24.34
CA GLY A 4 10.34 -59.80 -23.84
C GLY A 4 10.96 -58.47 -24.28
N THR A 5 10.10 -57.51 -24.54
CA THR A 5 10.27 -56.30 -25.34
C THR A 5 11.16 -55.23 -24.67
N LEU A 6 11.96 -54.54 -25.48
CA LEU A 6 12.70 -53.32 -25.15
C LEU A 6 11.74 -52.21 -24.70
N SER A 7 11.99 -51.60 -23.55
CA SER A 7 11.44 -50.28 -23.17
C SER A 7 12.44 -49.55 -22.27
N VAL A 8 13.30 -48.75 -22.91
CA VAL A 8 14.09 -47.72 -22.22
C VAL A 8 13.19 -46.50 -22.08
N VAL A 9 12.71 -46.26 -20.85
CA VAL A 9 11.94 -45.07 -20.51
C VAL A 9 12.92 -43.91 -20.38
N ILE A 10 12.97 -43.06 -21.41
CA ILE A 10 13.70 -41.79 -21.35
C ILE A 10 12.84 -40.82 -20.54
N LEU A 11 13.26 -40.58 -19.30
CA LEU A 11 12.65 -39.60 -18.40
C LEU A 11 12.98 -38.19 -18.92
N GLY A 12 12.06 -37.63 -19.70
CA GLY A 12 12.15 -36.25 -20.19
C GLY A 12 12.05 -35.27 -19.03
N LEU A 13 13.17 -34.63 -18.70
CA LEU A 13 13.25 -33.55 -17.73
C LEU A 13 12.62 -32.29 -18.37
N THR A 14 11.33 -32.07 -18.13
CA THR A 14 10.65 -30.83 -18.52
C THR A 14 11.15 -29.70 -17.64
N VAL A 15 12.08 -28.90 -18.16
CA VAL A 15 12.49 -27.63 -17.55
C VAL A 15 11.27 -26.71 -17.60
N LEU A 16 10.53 -26.60 -16.50
CA LEU A 16 9.57 -25.52 -16.31
C LEU A 16 10.38 -24.22 -16.27
N SER A 17 10.40 -23.49 -17.38
CA SER A 17 10.78 -22.09 -17.41
C SER A 17 9.79 -21.32 -16.55
N GLY A 18 10.06 -21.26 -15.24
CA GLY A 18 9.35 -20.38 -14.33
C GLY A 18 9.61 -18.95 -14.78
N ALA A 19 8.62 -18.33 -15.42
CA ALA A 19 8.60 -16.89 -15.58
C ALA A 19 8.68 -16.32 -14.16
N ALA A 20 9.83 -15.75 -13.81
CA ALA A 20 9.95 -14.95 -12.61
C ALA A 20 8.97 -13.80 -12.78
N ALA A 21 7.81 -13.90 -12.12
CA ALA A 21 6.90 -12.80 -11.97
C ALA A 21 7.69 -11.72 -11.21
N SER A 22 8.26 -10.77 -11.97
CA SER A 22 8.88 -9.60 -11.40
C SER A 22 7.75 -8.81 -10.78
N ALA A 23 7.50 -9.05 -9.48
CA ALA A 23 6.57 -8.26 -8.71
C ALA A 23 7.10 -6.82 -8.76
N ALA A 24 6.47 -5.99 -9.61
CA ALA A 24 6.79 -4.59 -9.68
C ALA A 24 6.74 -4.05 -8.24
N SER A 25 7.86 -3.49 -7.77
CA SER A 25 7.91 -2.93 -6.43
C SER A 25 6.82 -1.86 -6.35
N PRO A 26 5.95 -1.90 -5.33
CA PRO A 26 4.83 -0.98 -5.25
C PRO A 26 5.35 0.45 -5.26
N ALA A 27 4.76 1.28 -6.11
CA ALA A 27 5.09 2.70 -6.22
C ALA A 27 4.98 3.35 -4.83
N ARG A 28 6.06 3.99 -4.37
CA ARG A 28 6.11 4.62 -3.04
C ARG A 28 5.79 6.11 -3.16
N CYS A 29 4.68 6.50 -2.57
CA CYS A 29 4.26 7.89 -2.44
C CYS A 29 4.86 8.50 -1.17
N ARG A 30 5.08 9.82 -1.20
CA ARG A 30 5.44 10.61 -0.03
C ARG A 30 4.22 11.42 0.39
N ALA A 31 3.91 11.50 1.67
CA ALA A 31 2.97 12.49 2.19
C ALA A 31 3.65 13.41 3.18
N GLU A 32 3.20 14.65 3.18
CA GLU A 32 3.54 15.68 4.15
C GLU A 32 2.24 16.25 4.74
N VAL A 33 2.15 16.31 6.07
CA VAL A 33 1.00 16.88 6.76
C VAL A 33 1.07 18.40 6.70
N LEU A 34 0.16 19.02 5.95
CA LEU A 34 0.06 20.49 5.86
C LEU A 34 -0.71 21.07 7.05
N ARG A 35 -1.77 20.39 7.48
CA ARG A 35 -2.65 20.83 8.57
C ARG A 35 -3.14 19.60 9.32
N SER A 36 -3.24 19.71 10.64
CA SER A 36 -3.92 18.72 11.48
C SER A 36 -4.71 19.46 12.54
N GLU A 37 -5.96 19.07 12.71
CA GLU A 37 -6.91 19.65 13.64
C GLU A 37 -7.57 18.52 14.42
N GLU A 38 -7.75 18.74 15.71
CA GLU A 38 -8.54 17.86 16.57
C GLU A 38 -10.00 18.33 16.55
N LEU A 39 -10.92 17.38 16.39
CA LEU A 39 -12.36 17.63 16.35
C LEU A 39 -13.01 17.17 17.67
N PRO A 40 -14.06 17.87 18.15
CA PRO A 40 -14.63 17.70 19.50
C PRO A 40 -15.49 16.44 19.71
N TYR A 41 -15.28 15.35 18.95
CA TYR A 41 -16.10 14.14 19.09
C TYR A 41 -15.28 12.87 18.81
N ALA A 42 -14.88 12.15 19.86
CA ALA A 42 -14.17 10.89 19.73
C ALA A 42 -14.46 9.95 20.92
N PRO A 43 -14.48 8.61 20.70
CA PRO A 43 -14.54 7.63 21.77
C PRO A 43 -13.41 7.80 22.79
N ILE A 44 -13.66 7.40 24.05
CA ILE A 44 -12.65 7.42 25.13
C ILE A 44 -11.35 6.72 24.66
N GLY A 45 -10.20 7.37 24.88
CA GLY A 45 -8.90 6.86 24.47
C GLY A 45 -8.53 7.11 23.00
N SER A 46 -9.38 7.83 22.25
CA SER A 46 -9.11 8.22 20.86
C SER A 46 -9.44 9.69 20.63
N TRP A 47 -8.77 10.30 19.65
CA TRP A 47 -9.06 11.63 19.15
C TRP A 47 -9.53 11.52 17.70
N LEU A 48 -10.48 12.38 17.32
CA LEU A 48 -10.91 12.52 15.93
C LEU A 48 -10.06 13.62 15.31
N HIS A 49 -9.19 13.25 14.37
CA HIS A 49 -8.32 14.20 13.69
C HIS A 49 -8.79 14.44 12.27
N LYS A 50 -8.92 15.72 11.91
CA LYS A 50 -8.99 16.16 10.52
C LYS A 50 -7.61 16.60 10.08
N SER A 51 -7.04 15.93 9.07
CA SER A 51 -5.71 16.27 8.56
C SER A 51 -5.74 16.49 7.06
N THR A 52 -5.02 17.51 6.61
CA THR A 52 -4.74 17.78 5.20
C THR A 52 -3.31 17.40 4.92
N VAL A 53 -3.10 16.51 3.95
CA VAL A 53 -1.79 16.02 3.53
C VAL A 53 -1.55 16.37 2.08
N ARG A 54 -0.32 16.77 1.77
CA ARG A 54 0.18 16.82 0.40
C ARG A 54 0.81 15.48 0.06
N ILE A 55 0.27 14.82 -0.93
CA ILE A 55 0.80 13.56 -1.46
C ILE A 55 1.63 13.90 -2.69
N THR A 56 2.86 13.39 -2.75
CA THR A 56 3.74 13.46 -3.92
C THR A 56 3.90 12.05 -4.48
N TYR A 57 3.46 11.87 -5.71
CA TYR A 57 3.60 10.64 -6.48
C TYR A 57 5.01 10.52 -7.09
N PRO A 58 5.45 9.32 -7.48
CA PRO A 58 6.78 9.11 -8.07
C PRO A 58 7.03 9.85 -9.38
N ASP A 59 5.97 10.16 -10.13
CA ASP A 59 6.01 10.96 -11.36
C ASP A 59 6.17 12.47 -11.09
N GLY A 60 6.21 12.88 -9.82
CA GLY A 60 6.31 14.26 -9.39
C GLY A 60 4.97 14.97 -9.27
N GLN A 61 3.84 14.33 -9.61
CA GLN A 61 2.53 14.92 -9.38
C GLN A 61 2.27 15.08 -7.89
N THR A 62 1.57 16.15 -7.52
CA THR A 62 1.18 16.41 -6.14
C THR A 62 -0.31 16.64 -6.02
N VAL A 63 -0.94 16.03 -5.01
CA VAL A 63 -2.34 16.25 -4.67
C VAL A 63 -2.49 16.54 -3.19
N ASP A 64 -3.27 17.56 -2.85
CA ASP A 64 -3.62 17.85 -1.47
C ASP A 64 -4.93 17.12 -1.14
N SER A 65 -4.91 16.30 -0.08
CA SER A 65 -6.06 15.49 0.35
C SER A 65 -6.36 15.74 1.81
N THR A 66 -7.65 15.89 2.13
CA THR A 66 -8.11 16.07 3.51
C THR A 66 -8.93 14.87 3.95
N PHE A 67 -8.67 14.38 5.15
CA PHE A 67 -9.39 13.25 5.75
C PHE A 67 -9.66 13.48 7.22
N ALA A 68 -10.68 12.81 7.73
CA ALA A 68 -10.94 12.69 9.14
C ALA A 68 -10.79 11.23 9.57
N ARG A 69 -10.03 10.97 10.63
CA ARG A 69 -9.92 9.62 11.21
C ARG A 69 -9.86 9.69 12.73
N SER A 70 -10.41 8.66 13.37
CA SER A 70 -10.12 8.40 14.77
C SER A 70 -8.74 7.76 14.90
N ALA A 71 -7.95 8.22 15.87
CA ALA A 71 -6.64 7.66 16.19
C ALA A 71 -6.48 7.61 17.71
N PRO A 72 -5.68 6.67 18.25
CA PRO A 72 -5.30 6.70 19.66
C PRO A 72 -4.70 8.06 20.02
N TRP A 73 -5.01 8.58 21.20
CA TRP A 73 -4.50 9.87 21.70
C TRP A 73 -2.96 9.96 21.73
N GLN A 74 -2.25 8.82 21.75
CA GLN A 74 -0.79 8.79 21.66
C GLN A 74 -0.25 8.93 20.22
N ALA A 75 -1.10 8.75 19.20
CA ALA A 75 -0.75 8.72 17.79
C ALA A 75 -1.31 9.95 17.06
N THR A 76 -0.79 11.13 17.41
CA THR A 76 -1.20 12.39 16.80
C THR A 76 -0.35 12.72 15.58
N LEU A 77 -0.98 13.11 14.47
CA LEU A 77 -0.28 13.71 13.33
C LEU A 77 -0.03 15.20 13.61
N ARG A 78 1.20 15.65 13.37
CA ARG A 78 1.62 17.05 13.50
C ARG A 78 1.88 17.65 12.12
N ARG A 79 1.72 18.97 12.01
CA ARG A 79 2.13 19.69 10.80
C ARG A 79 3.61 19.46 10.54
N GLY A 80 3.95 19.13 9.31
CA GLY A 80 5.31 18.84 8.88
C GLY A 80 5.70 17.37 9.01
N ASP A 81 4.84 16.51 9.60
CA ASP A 81 5.08 15.07 9.60
C ASP A 81 5.16 14.56 8.17
N ARG A 82 6.16 13.71 7.92
CA ARG A 82 6.42 13.12 6.60
C ARG A 82 6.43 11.61 6.69
N PHE A 83 5.70 10.96 5.81
CA PHE A 83 5.63 9.50 5.77
C PHE A 83 5.64 8.99 4.34
N ARG A 84 6.05 7.72 4.18
CA ARG A 84 6.07 7.01 2.90
C ARG A 84 5.10 5.86 2.95
N PHE A 85 4.32 5.69 1.90
CA PHE A 85 3.32 4.63 1.81
C PHE A 85 3.23 4.12 0.38
N ASP A 86 2.54 3.00 0.22
CA ASP A 86 2.22 2.42 -1.08
C ASP A 86 1.09 3.23 -1.73
N CYS A 87 1.36 3.82 -2.90
CA CYS A 87 0.42 4.67 -3.62
C CYS A 87 -0.92 3.98 -3.90
N GLU A 88 -0.89 2.69 -4.30
CA GLU A 88 -2.10 1.94 -4.64
C GLU A 88 -2.96 1.72 -3.40
N ARG A 89 -2.32 1.39 -2.27
CA ARG A 89 -3.01 1.15 -1.00
C ARG A 89 -3.70 2.41 -0.45
N LEU A 90 -3.19 3.60 -0.76
CA LEU A 90 -3.81 4.85 -0.33
C LEU A 90 -5.13 5.09 -1.07
N ARG A 91 -5.21 4.78 -2.36
CA ARG A 91 -6.45 4.91 -3.13
C ARG A 91 -7.59 4.12 -2.48
N ASP A 92 -7.27 2.97 -1.90
CA ASP A 92 -8.26 2.06 -1.30
C ASP A 92 -8.52 2.33 0.19
N ALA A 93 -7.52 2.85 0.93
CA ALA A 93 -7.61 3.04 2.38
C ALA A 93 -8.14 4.43 2.80
N TRP A 94 -8.15 5.40 1.87
CA TRP A 94 -8.64 6.74 2.15
C TRP A 94 -10.08 6.85 1.69
N PRO A 95 -11.04 7.17 2.58
CA PRO A 95 -12.33 7.68 2.13
C PRO A 95 -12.05 9.08 1.60
N ILE A 96 -11.60 9.16 0.34
CA ILE A 96 -11.60 10.42 -0.40
C ILE A 96 -13.07 10.77 -0.51
N ALA A 97 -13.52 11.75 0.27
CA ALA A 97 -14.71 12.50 -0.13
C ALA A 97 -14.23 13.42 -1.25
N PRO A 98 -14.50 13.12 -2.55
CA PRO A 98 -14.40 14.15 -3.54
C PRO A 98 -15.37 15.26 -3.12
N GLN A 99 -14.84 16.47 -2.94
CA GLN A 99 -15.65 17.68 -2.98
C GLN A 99 -15.73 18.16 -4.42
#